data_AF-A0A100WWS6-F1
#
_entry.id   AF-A0A100WWS6-F1
#
_cell.length_a   1.000
_cell.length_b   1.000
_cell.length_c   1.000
_cell.angle_alpha   90.00
_cell.angle_beta   90.00
_cell.angle_gamma   90.00
#
_symmetry.space_group_name_H-M   'P 1'
#
loop_
_entity.id
_entity.type
_entity.pdbx_description
1 polymer ?
#
loop_
_entity_poly.entity_id
_entity_poly.type
_entity_poly.pdbx_seq_one_letter_code
_entity_poly.pdbx_strand_id
1 'polypeptide(L)'
;MHPYTVVDEDISHRTNDQNPAAGREAVRHQDTTLVSVSAEDSHREALAHAKNDTAMIRYAVEVLDGAPPAEVSAWLKRYGYSPSPRKVLAEVKAYRDSHRTNGITAASTQTAFAPVFLRDGRQSDNQATTVERDQRAPVVALACYAVAAVSVVVSLNTSWRFFDQVLHIPTAYGERWVMFGVAELALVVCGAGMAVNVKRTGRPGAFRGIVWVMCVAMGYMAWAMSTVDEAIGRIMLGPVLGVIMLHLGLGLELRARHQHTGTAARLARELRERCLSRLGLGDDRRDAAQRIRDRHARRAAALTRPPRSPWSRAARLERALLAAGVSNDEQMRGRLLAHLAVLRHAGELASVPSESPWNRSQQ
;
A
#
# COMPACT_ATOMS: atom_id res chain seq x y z
N MET A 1 -24.08 82.89 30.07
CA MET A 1 -24.37 82.49 31.46
C MET A 1 -23.12 81.80 32.01
N HIS A 2 -22.20 82.56 32.62
CA HIS A 2 -21.15 82.09 33.56
C HIS A 2 -21.75 82.06 35.00
N PRO A 3 -21.12 81.58 36.11
CA PRO A 3 -19.69 81.31 36.47
C PRO A 3 -19.42 79.79 36.70
N TYR A 4 -18.39 79.23 37.38
CA TYR A 4 -17.23 79.65 38.21
C TYR A 4 -15.98 78.90 37.65
N THR A 5 -14.77 79.44 37.40
CA THR A 5 -13.70 80.14 38.20
C THR A 5 -12.81 79.25 39.10
N VAL A 6 -11.48 79.29 38.83
CA VAL A 6 -10.34 79.51 39.79
C VAL A 6 -10.11 78.39 40.86
N VAL A 7 -8.92 77.95 41.29
CA VAL A 7 -7.59 78.52 41.67
C VAL A 7 -6.52 77.47 41.23
N ASP A 8 -5.43 77.80 40.52
CA ASP A 8 -4.09 78.21 41.02
C ASP A 8 -3.47 77.29 42.10
N GLU A 9 -2.32 76.66 41.81
CA GLU A 9 -1.06 76.89 42.56
C GLU A 9 0.16 76.24 41.88
N ASP A 10 1.35 76.70 42.30
CA ASP A 10 2.65 76.60 41.63
C ASP A 10 3.57 75.52 42.29
N ILE A 11 4.87 75.54 41.95
CA ILE A 11 6.03 75.01 42.68
C ILE A 11 6.57 73.64 42.21
N SER A 12 7.55 73.75 41.31
CA SER A 12 8.89 73.09 41.36
C SER A 12 8.99 71.58 41.67
N HIS A 13 9.59 70.81 40.74
CA HIS A 13 10.98 70.35 40.95
C HIS A 13 11.67 69.78 39.69
N ARG A 14 12.83 70.39 39.37
CA ARG A 14 14.08 69.78 38.87
C ARG A 14 14.11 68.24 38.79
N THR A 15 14.33 67.69 37.59
CA THR A 15 15.54 66.90 37.26
C THR A 15 15.82 66.87 35.75
N ASN A 16 17.07 67.16 35.40
CA ASN A 16 17.68 66.78 34.14
C ASN A 16 17.99 65.27 34.20
N ASP A 17 17.56 64.48 33.22
CA ASP A 17 18.23 63.22 32.89
C ASP A 17 18.03 62.87 31.41
N GLN A 18 19.15 62.83 30.69
CA GLN A 18 19.23 62.35 29.31
C GLN A 18 19.04 60.85 29.32
N ASN A 19 17.93 60.33 28.80
CA ASN A 19 17.73 58.89 28.63
C ASN A 19 18.10 58.45 27.19
N PRO A 20 19.27 57.84 26.95
CA PRO A 20 19.70 57.38 25.62
C PRO A 20 18.92 56.14 25.10
N ALA A 21 17.92 55.63 25.82
CA ALA A 21 17.15 54.46 25.40
C ALA A 21 16.25 54.72 24.17
N ALA A 22 15.64 55.90 24.05
CA ALA A 22 14.67 56.20 22.98
C ALA A 22 15.26 56.10 21.56
N GLY A 23 16.56 56.37 21.40
CA GLY A 23 17.25 56.23 20.11
C GLY A 23 17.47 54.78 19.66
N ARG A 24 17.48 53.80 20.58
CA ARG A 24 17.76 52.40 20.24
C ARG A 24 16.52 51.63 19.78
N GLU A 25 15.33 51.98 20.27
CA GLU A 25 14.09 51.35 19.83
C GLU A 25 13.65 51.83 18.45
N ALA A 26 13.78 53.13 18.15
CA ALA A 26 13.49 53.67 16.82
C ALA A 26 14.37 53.03 15.73
N VAL A 27 15.68 52.88 15.98
CA VAL A 27 16.61 52.21 15.05
C VAL A 27 16.27 50.73 14.91
N ARG A 28 15.97 50.01 16.00
CA ARG A 28 15.57 48.59 15.95
C ARG A 28 14.28 48.35 15.15
N HIS A 29 13.30 49.25 15.24
CA HIS A 29 12.07 49.15 14.44
C HIS A 29 12.28 49.49 12.96
N GLN A 30 13.21 50.40 12.63
CA GLN A 30 13.58 50.68 11.24
C GLN A 30 14.39 49.52 10.62
N ASP A 31 15.37 48.95 11.32
CA ASP A 31 16.10 47.75 10.85
C ASP A 31 15.15 46.57 10.59
N THR A 32 14.24 46.30 11.53
CA THR A 32 13.31 45.15 11.41
C THR A 32 12.35 45.31 10.23
N THR A 33 11.90 46.55 9.93
CA THR A 33 11.01 46.80 8.79
C THR A 33 11.76 46.75 7.45
N LEU A 34 12.96 47.33 7.36
CA LEU A 34 13.81 47.26 6.16
C LEU A 34 14.22 45.81 5.80
N VAL A 35 14.57 44.99 6.80
CA VAL A 35 14.89 43.57 6.59
C VAL A 35 13.67 42.77 6.09
N SER A 36 12.48 43.03 6.64
CA SER A 36 11.26 42.32 6.19
C SER A 36 10.83 42.65 4.76
N VAL A 37 10.92 43.92 4.34
CA VAL A 37 10.58 44.32 2.96
C VAL A 37 11.57 43.73 1.95
N SER A 38 12.88 43.81 2.25
CA SER A 38 13.93 43.21 1.42
C SER A 38 13.76 41.70 1.23
N ALA A 39 13.32 40.98 2.28
CA ALA A 39 13.03 39.55 2.20
C ALA A 39 11.78 39.24 1.34
N GLU A 40 10.69 40.01 1.48
CA GLU A 40 9.48 39.80 0.66
C GLU A 40 9.72 40.07 -0.84
N ASP A 41 10.52 41.09 -1.17
CA ASP A 41 10.95 41.35 -2.56
C ASP A 41 11.86 40.25 -3.10
N SER A 42 12.83 39.78 -2.30
CA SER A 42 13.70 38.65 -2.66
C SER A 42 12.91 37.36 -2.94
N HIS A 43 11.88 37.07 -2.15
CA HIS A 43 10.98 35.93 -2.38
C HIS A 43 10.14 36.10 -3.65
N ARG A 44 9.68 37.33 -3.94
CA ARG A 44 8.92 37.64 -5.15
C ARG A 44 9.78 37.46 -6.41
N GLU A 45 11.04 37.89 -6.41
CA GLU A 45 11.97 37.67 -7.51
C GLU A 45 12.32 36.20 -7.72
N ALA A 46 12.57 35.45 -6.65
CA ALA A 46 12.84 34.01 -6.71
C ALA A 46 11.65 33.22 -7.28
N LEU A 47 10.42 33.59 -6.89
CA LEU A 47 9.19 33.01 -7.46
C LEU A 47 8.98 33.40 -8.93
N ALA A 48 9.38 34.60 -9.36
CA ALA A 48 9.32 35.02 -10.76
C ALA A 48 10.31 34.27 -11.67
N HIS A 49 11.45 33.83 -11.13
CA HIS A 49 12.44 33.01 -11.86
C HIS A 49 12.07 31.51 -11.95
N ALA A 50 11.04 31.06 -11.24
CA ALA A 50 10.63 29.66 -11.22
C ALA A 50 9.87 29.26 -12.50
N LYS A 51 10.45 28.34 -13.28
CA LYS A 51 9.93 27.95 -14.60
C LYS A 51 8.62 27.14 -14.59
N ASN A 52 8.14 26.67 -13.44
CA ASN A 52 6.90 25.88 -13.31
C ASN A 52 6.39 25.82 -11.86
N ASP A 53 5.11 25.46 -11.67
CA ASP A 53 4.48 25.29 -10.36
C ASP A 53 5.32 24.45 -9.38
N THR A 54 5.98 23.40 -9.89
CA THR A 54 6.76 22.47 -9.06
C THR A 54 7.99 23.14 -8.45
N ALA A 55 8.69 23.99 -9.21
CA ALA A 55 9.80 24.78 -8.70
C ALA A 55 9.35 25.81 -7.66
N MET A 56 8.19 26.46 -7.88
CA MET A 56 7.60 27.41 -6.93
C MET A 56 7.20 26.75 -5.61
N ILE A 57 6.55 25.59 -5.69
CA ILE A 57 6.18 24.79 -4.53
C ILE A 57 7.45 24.34 -3.80
N ARG A 58 8.47 23.86 -4.52
CA ARG A 58 9.73 23.41 -3.89
C ARG A 58 10.42 24.55 -3.14
N TYR A 59 10.53 25.73 -3.76
CA TYR A 59 11.07 26.93 -3.12
C TYR A 59 10.27 27.32 -1.87
N ALA A 60 8.93 27.35 -1.95
CA ALA A 60 8.08 27.63 -0.79
C ALA A 60 8.23 26.61 0.34
N VAL A 61 8.43 25.32 0.02
CA VAL A 61 8.65 24.26 1.01
C VAL A 61 10.05 24.37 1.66
N GLU A 62 11.05 24.82 0.90
CA GLU A 62 12.42 25.05 1.37
C GLU A 62 12.51 26.29 2.28
N VAL A 63 11.85 27.40 1.91
CA VAL A 63 11.75 28.61 2.74
C VAL A 63 10.96 28.37 4.05
N LEU A 64 9.99 27.45 4.03
CA LEU A 64 9.15 27.10 5.19
C LEU A 64 9.59 25.82 5.92
N ASP A 65 10.82 25.33 5.69
CA ASP A 65 11.42 24.11 6.28
C ASP A 65 10.42 22.93 6.42
N GLY A 66 9.73 22.60 5.32
CA GLY A 66 8.82 21.45 5.30
C GLY A 66 7.51 21.63 6.05
N ALA A 67 7.03 22.86 6.27
CA ALA A 67 5.71 23.21 6.80
C ALA A 67 4.53 22.38 6.23
N PRO A 68 3.40 22.26 6.96
CA PRO A 68 2.21 21.54 6.48
C PRO A 68 1.70 22.07 5.11
N PRO A 69 1.14 21.22 4.23
CA PRO A 69 0.72 21.62 2.88
C PRO A 69 -0.28 22.80 2.82
N ALA A 70 -1.12 22.95 3.86
CA ALA A 70 -2.05 24.08 3.97
C ALA A 70 -1.31 25.41 4.11
N GLU A 71 -0.24 25.45 4.92
CA GLU A 71 0.56 26.64 5.18
C GLU A 71 1.40 27.04 3.97
N VAL A 72 2.02 26.06 3.29
CA VAL A 72 2.71 26.26 2.00
C VAL A 72 1.75 26.84 0.95
N SER A 73 0.51 26.36 0.89
CA SER A 73 -0.51 26.89 -0.02
C SER A 73 -0.98 28.31 0.35
N ALA A 74 -1.06 28.63 1.64
CA ALA A 74 -1.41 29.97 2.12
C ALA A 74 -0.29 30.99 1.88
N TRP A 75 0.97 30.57 2.02
CA TRP A 75 2.15 31.38 1.71
C TRP A 75 2.21 31.71 0.22
N LEU A 76 2.11 30.70 -0.67
CA LEU A 76 2.07 30.94 -2.12
C LEU A 76 0.91 31.84 -2.55
N LYS A 77 -0.24 31.75 -1.87
CA LYS A 77 -1.40 32.62 -2.12
C LYS A 77 -1.12 34.09 -1.79
N ARG A 78 -0.26 34.40 -0.81
CA ARG A 78 0.17 35.78 -0.49
C ARG A 78 0.90 36.44 -1.68
N TYR A 79 1.62 35.65 -2.46
CA TYR A 79 2.32 36.09 -3.68
C TYR A 79 1.47 35.96 -4.95
N GLY A 80 0.16 35.68 -4.84
CA GLY A 80 -0.77 35.60 -5.96
C GLY A 80 -0.88 34.23 -6.64
N TYR A 81 -0.19 33.19 -6.14
CA TYR A 81 -0.15 31.88 -6.77
C TYR A 81 -1.04 30.85 -6.06
N SER A 82 -1.86 30.13 -6.84
CA SER A 82 -2.81 29.13 -6.33
C SER A 82 -2.54 27.74 -6.93
N PRO A 83 -1.54 26.99 -6.42
CA PRO A 83 -1.20 25.67 -6.93
C PRO A 83 -2.25 24.62 -6.59
N SER A 84 -2.34 23.57 -7.41
CA SER A 84 -3.22 22.42 -7.11
C SER A 84 -2.80 21.72 -5.80
N PRO A 85 -3.72 21.48 -4.84
CA PRO A 85 -3.40 20.86 -3.55
C PRO A 85 -2.71 19.49 -3.67
N ARG A 86 -2.97 18.74 -4.74
CA ARG A 86 -2.31 17.45 -5.02
C ARG A 86 -0.82 17.61 -5.33
N LYS A 87 -0.41 18.69 -6.01
CA LYS A 87 1.01 18.99 -6.29
C LYS A 87 1.74 19.40 -5.01
N VAL A 88 1.13 20.28 -4.20
CA VAL A 88 1.70 20.74 -2.92
C VAL A 88 1.94 19.56 -1.97
N LEU A 89 0.96 18.67 -1.83
CA LEU A 89 1.09 17.47 -0.99
C LEU A 89 2.23 16.54 -1.44
N ALA A 90 2.46 16.42 -2.75
CA ALA A 90 3.51 15.57 -3.30
C ALA A 90 4.92 16.12 -3.00
N GLU A 91 5.16 17.41 -3.25
CA GLU A 91 6.48 18.03 -3.00
C GLU A 91 6.78 18.17 -1.50
N VAL A 92 5.80 18.56 -0.66
CA VAL A 92 5.99 18.60 0.81
C VAL A 92 6.38 17.23 1.36
N LYS A 93 5.77 16.16 0.84
CA LYS A 93 6.15 14.80 1.21
C LYS A 93 7.57 14.47 0.75
N ALA A 94 7.91 14.77 -0.51
CA ALA A 94 9.24 14.51 -1.06
C ALA A 94 10.36 15.24 -0.30
N TYR A 95 10.12 16.50 0.11
CA TYR A 95 11.04 17.28 0.92
C TYR A 95 11.24 16.68 2.32
N ARG A 96 10.16 16.26 2.99
CA ARG A 96 10.26 15.62 4.32
C ARG A 96 10.97 14.27 4.23
N ASP A 97 10.71 13.50 3.19
CA ASP A 97 11.38 12.21 2.96
C ASP A 97 12.89 12.41 2.71
N SER A 98 13.31 13.48 2.00
CA SER A 98 14.74 13.79 1.78
C SER A 98 15.44 14.38 3.01
N HIS A 99 14.81 15.30 3.74
CA HIS A 99 15.40 15.91 4.95
C HIS A 99 15.51 14.91 6.10
N ARG A 100 14.58 13.95 6.19
CA ARG A 100 14.67 12.81 7.12
C ARG A 100 15.88 11.90 6.83
N THR A 101 16.30 11.76 5.58
CA THR A 101 17.57 11.07 5.25
C THR A 101 18.80 11.93 5.54
N ASN A 102 18.74 13.25 5.29
CA ASN A 102 19.88 14.14 5.55
C ASN A 102 20.19 14.30 7.04
N GLY A 103 19.18 14.29 7.91
CA GLY A 103 19.37 14.35 9.37
C GLY A 103 20.17 13.19 9.97
N ILE A 104 20.29 12.05 9.27
CA ILE A 104 21.15 10.92 9.69
C ILE A 104 22.63 11.19 9.33
N THR A 105 22.90 12.12 8.41
CA THR A 105 24.24 12.42 7.87
C THR A 105 24.90 13.64 8.53
N ALA A 106 24.11 14.53 9.16
CA ALA A 106 24.62 15.74 9.81
C ALA A 106 25.25 15.50 11.20
N ALA A 107 24.99 14.34 11.83
CA ALA A 107 25.50 14.01 13.17
C ALA A 107 26.96 13.49 13.19
N SER A 108 27.68 13.54 12.08
CA SER A 108 29.03 12.95 11.94
C SER A 108 30.04 13.89 11.26
N THR A 109 30.19 15.11 11.79
CA THR A 109 31.28 16.02 11.39
C THR A 109 31.94 16.69 12.60
N GLN A 110 32.47 15.90 13.54
CA GLN A 110 33.62 16.34 14.33
C GLN A 110 34.40 15.17 14.96
N THR A 111 35.73 15.33 14.91
CA THR A 111 36.83 14.49 15.43
C THR A 111 37.46 13.53 14.41
N ALA A 112 38.79 13.59 14.34
CA ALA A 112 39.61 13.01 13.26
C ALA A 112 40.28 11.67 13.65
N PHE A 113 40.85 11.01 12.64
CA PHE A 113 41.78 9.88 12.70
C PHE A 113 41.33 8.57 13.38
N ALA A 114 40.84 7.63 12.55
CA ALA A 114 41.21 6.21 12.61
C ALA A 114 40.85 5.50 11.27
N PRO A 115 41.66 4.58 10.76
CA PRO A 115 41.23 3.63 9.72
C PRO A 115 40.46 2.45 10.35
N VAL A 116 40.07 1.48 9.50
CA VAL A 116 39.45 0.17 9.81
C VAL A 116 37.91 0.11 9.71
N PHE A 117 37.48 -0.83 8.86
CA PHE A 117 36.20 -1.53 8.79
C PHE A 117 35.12 -1.21 9.83
N LEU A 118 33.97 -0.70 9.36
CA LEU A 118 32.63 -1.24 9.64
C LEU A 118 31.58 -0.46 8.83
N ARG A 119 31.28 -0.92 7.60
CA ARG A 119 30.18 -0.38 6.77
C ARG A 119 29.34 -1.49 6.15
N ASP A 120 28.80 -2.35 6.99
CA ASP A 120 27.67 -3.20 6.64
C ASP A 120 26.75 -3.38 7.86
N GLY A 121 25.46 -3.04 7.73
CA GLY A 121 24.51 -3.06 8.84
C GLY A 121 23.34 -2.07 8.67
N ARG A 122 23.62 -0.76 8.58
CA ARG A 122 22.55 0.27 8.58
C ARG A 122 21.65 0.28 7.33
N GLN A 123 22.12 -0.29 6.22
CA GLN A 123 21.33 -0.45 4.99
C GLN A 123 20.49 -1.74 5.01
N SER A 124 20.96 -2.76 5.75
CA SER A 124 20.25 -4.01 6.00
C SER A 124 19.02 -3.80 6.89
N ASP A 125 19.08 -2.97 7.94
CA ASP A 125 17.92 -2.69 8.81
C ASP A 125 16.74 -2.03 8.07
N ASN A 126 16.99 -1.03 7.22
CA ASN A 126 15.92 -0.37 6.47
C ASN A 126 15.35 -1.27 5.37
N GLN A 127 16.14 -2.15 4.75
CA GLN A 127 15.60 -3.17 3.84
C GLN A 127 14.86 -4.27 4.61
N ALA A 128 15.39 -4.78 5.71
CA ALA A 128 14.78 -5.82 6.54
C ALA A 128 13.43 -5.35 7.09
N THR A 129 13.36 -4.18 7.72
CA THR A 129 12.09 -3.64 8.25
C THR A 129 11.05 -3.35 7.16
N THR A 130 11.47 -2.97 5.95
CA THR A 130 10.55 -2.77 4.82
C THR A 130 10.06 -4.11 4.28
N VAL A 131 10.96 -5.05 4.01
CA VAL A 131 10.67 -6.42 3.54
C VAL A 131 9.81 -7.18 4.56
N GLU A 132 10.05 -7.00 5.86
CA GLU A 132 9.29 -7.65 6.92
C GLU A 132 7.87 -7.07 7.03
N ARG A 133 7.68 -5.74 6.93
CA ARG A 133 6.34 -5.14 6.82
C ARG A 133 5.59 -5.66 5.58
N ASP A 134 6.30 -5.79 4.45
CA ASP A 134 5.76 -6.28 3.18
C ASP A 134 5.40 -7.78 3.23
N GLN A 135 6.11 -8.57 4.05
CA GLN A 135 5.78 -9.96 4.34
C GLN A 135 4.68 -10.14 5.40
N ARG A 136 4.56 -9.23 6.38
CA ARG A 136 3.51 -9.29 7.41
C ARG A 136 2.14 -8.93 6.85
N ALA A 137 2.01 -7.95 5.95
CA ALA A 137 0.73 -7.57 5.34
C ALA A 137 -0.07 -8.74 4.69
N PRO A 138 0.52 -9.61 3.84
CA PRO A 138 -0.19 -10.76 3.25
C PRO A 138 -0.48 -11.87 4.28
N VAL A 139 0.32 -12.01 5.35
CA VAL A 139 0.05 -12.96 6.45
C VAL A 139 -1.16 -12.51 7.26
N VAL A 140 -1.27 -11.21 7.59
CA VAL A 140 -2.45 -10.67 8.28
C VAL A 140 -3.70 -10.79 7.40
N ALA A 141 -3.61 -10.50 6.10
CA ALA A 141 -4.73 -10.68 5.18
C ALA A 141 -5.18 -12.16 5.10
N LEU A 142 -4.25 -13.12 5.13
CA LEU A 142 -4.57 -14.54 5.22
C LEU A 142 -5.26 -14.89 6.54
N ALA A 143 -4.75 -14.41 7.67
CA ALA A 143 -5.36 -14.62 8.99
C ALA A 143 -6.79 -14.07 9.04
N CYS A 144 -7.04 -12.92 8.39
CA CYS A 144 -8.39 -12.38 8.21
C CYS A 144 -9.31 -13.34 7.44
N TYR A 145 -8.87 -13.89 6.30
CA TYR A 145 -9.66 -14.86 5.55
C TYR A 145 -9.85 -16.19 6.32
N ALA A 146 -8.87 -16.62 7.11
CA ALA A 146 -8.98 -17.82 7.94
C ALA A 146 -10.03 -17.66 9.05
N VAL A 147 -10.01 -16.54 9.78
CA VAL A 147 -11.03 -16.23 10.80
C VAL A 147 -12.41 -16.09 10.17
N ALA A 148 -12.53 -15.46 9.00
CA ALA A 148 -13.79 -15.39 8.26
C ALA A 148 -14.33 -16.78 7.85
N ALA A 149 -13.45 -17.71 7.48
CA ALA A 149 -13.85 -19.09 7.18
C ALA A 149 -14.31 -19.84 8.44
N VAL A 150 -13.61 -19.67 9.58
CA VAL A 150 -14.01 -20.28 10.87
C VAL A 150 -15.36 -19.73 11.35
N SER A 151 -15.60 -18.42 11.21
CA SER A 151 -16.89 -17.83 11.60
C SER A 151 -18.06 -18.33 10.74
N VAL A 152 -17.82 -18.70 9.48
CA VAL A 152 -18.83 -19.39 8.65
C VAL A 152 -19.15 -20.75 9.26
N VAL A 153 -18.18 -21.53 9.75
CA VAL A 153 -18.45 -22.82 10.43
C VAL A 153 -19.29 -22.64 11.72
N VAL A 154 -19.09 -21.54 12.46
CA VAL A 154 -19.94 -21.21 13.62
C VAL A 154 -21.38 -20.85 13.19
N SER A 155 -21.52 -20.10 12.10
CA SER A 155 -22.82 -19.80 11.47
C SER A 155 -23.52 -21.08 11.00
N LEU A 156 -22.76 -21.99 10.39
CA LEU A 156 -23.20 -23.26 9.81
C LEU A 156 -23.84 -24.20 10.84
N ASN A 157 -23.28 -24.28 12.04
CA ASN A 157 -23.90 -24.99 13.16
C ASN A 157 -25.20 -24.32 13.65
N THR A 158 -25.28 -22.99 13.54
CA THR A 158 -26.47 -22.21 13.96
C THR A 158 -27.60 -22.32 12.93
N SER A 159 -27.31 -22.19 11.64
CA SER A 159 -28.30 -22.38 10.57
C SER A 159 -28.82 -23.83 10.56
N TRP A 160 -27.94 -24.83 10.72
CA TRP A 160 -28.35 -26.23 10.82
C TRP A 160 -29.35 -26.49 11.97
N ARG A 161 -29.08 -25.98 13.17
CA ARG A 161 -29.99 -26.14 14.32
C ARG A 161 -31.30 -25.34 14.18
N PHE A 162 -31.29 -24.22 13.47
CA PHE A 162 -32.47 -23.37 13.28
C PHE A 162 -33.57 -24.07 12.46
N PHE A 163 -33.18 -24.77 11.39
CA PHE A 163 -34.12 -25.56 10.58
C PHE A 163 -34.77 -26.73 11.36
N ASP A 164 -34.10 -27.24 12.39
CA ASP A 164 -34.62 -28.24 13.34
C ASP A 164 -35.61 -27.61 14.34
N GLN A 165 -35.10 -26.63 15.10
CA GLN A 165 -35.69 -26.24 16.37
C GLN A 165 -36.77 -25.16 16.21
N VAL A 166 -36.75 -24.43 15.09
CA VAL A 166 -37.67 -23.29 14.83
C VAL A 166 -38.58 -23.55 13.63
N LEU A 167 -38.06 -24.08 12.51
CA LEU A 167 -38.91 -24.40 11.34
C LEU A 167 -39.49 -25.83 11.37
N HIS A 168 -39.02 -26.69 12.27
CA HIS A 168 -39.46 -28.09 12.39
C HIS A 168 -39.42 -28.88 11.06
N ILE A 169 -38.45 -28.55 10.19
CA ILE A 169 -38.29 -29.26 8.91
C ILE A 169 -37.68 -30.63 9.19
N PRO A 170 -38.37 -31.72 8.83
CA PRO A 170 -37.87 -33.06 9.08
C PRO A 170 -36.57 -33.32 8.32
N THR A 171 -35.66 -34.09 8.93
CA THR A 171 -34.45 -34.61 8.26
C THR A 171 -34.75 -35.69 7.22
N ALA A 172 -35.96 -36.26 7.23
CA ALA A 172 -36.43 -37.17 6.21
C ALA A 172 -36.37 -36.52 4.81
N TYR A 173 -36.04 -37.32 3.80
CA TYR A 173 -35.91 -36.91 2.38
C TYR A 173 -34.82 -35.86 2.08
N GLY A 174 -34.07 -35.37 3.06
CA GLY A 174 -32.92 -34.48 2.86
C GLY A 174 -33.26 -33.01 2.59
N GLU A 175 -34.53 -32.61 2.72
CA GLU A 175 -35.00 -31.23 2.49
C GLU A 175 -34.20 -30.20 3.31
N ARG A 176 -33.96 -30.52 4.59
CA ARG A 176 -33.12 -29.71 5.49
C ARG A 176 -31.70 -29.49 4.95
N TRP A 177 -31.07 -30.49 4.35
CA TRP A 177 -29.74 -30.35 3.73
C TRP A 177 -29.77 -29.42 2.51
N VAL A 178 -30.85 -29.44 1.73
CA VAL A 178 -31.00 -28.57 0.55
C VAL A 178 -31.18 -27.11 0.96
N MET A 179 -32.12 -26.81 1.86
CA MET A 179 -32.36 -25.41 2.32
C MET A 179 -31.12 -24.80 2.97
N PHE A 180 -30.49 -25.55 3.87
CA PHE A 180 -29.22 -25.20 4.50
C PHE A 180 -28.11 -24.98 3.46
N GLY A 181 -27.95 -25.91 2.51
CA GLY A 181 -26.93 -25.85 1.48
C GLY A 181 -27.09 -24.64 0.57
N VAL A 182 -28.33 -24.27 0.20
CA VAL A 182 -28.63 -23.06 -0.57
C VAL A 182 -28.26 -21.80 0.20
N ALA A 183 -28.59 -21.70 1.49
CA ALA A 183 -28.30 -20.53 2.32
C ALA A 183 -26.78 -20.29 2.50
N GLU A 184 -26.03 -21.33 2.90
CA GLU A 184 -24.58 -21.22 3.10
C GLU A 184 -23.84 -21.01 1.76
N LEU A 185 -24.25 -21.70 0.69
CA LEU A 185 -23.66 -21.51 -0.64
C LEU A 185 -23.91 -20.08 -1.16
N ALA A 186 -25.10 -19.52 -0.95
CA ALA A 186 -25.41 -18.14 -1.30
C ALA A 186 -24.49 -17.15 -0.55
N LEU A 187 -24.23 -17.36 0.74
CA LEU A 187 -23.28 -16.54 1.51
C LEU A 187 -21.86 -16.64 0.95
N VAL A 188 -21.37 -17.85 0.68
CA VAL A 188 -20.03 -18.09 0.11
C VAL A 188 -19.89 -17.44 -1.28
N VAL A 189 -20.91 -17.56 -2.13
CA VAL A 189 -20.95 -16.92 -3.46
C VAL A 189 -20.98 -15.40 -3.34
N CYS A 190 -21.72 -14.83 -2.40
CA CYS A 190 -21.74 -13.38 -2.16
C CYS A 190 -20.39 -12.85 -1.66
N GLY A 191 -19.73 -13.58 -0.76
CA GLY A 191 -18.37 -13.26 -0.29
C GLY A 191 -17.33 -13.34 -1.41
N ALA A 192 -17.40 -14.39 -2.24
CA ALA A 192 -16.56 -14.55 -3.42
C ALA A 192 -16.81 -13.45 -4.47
N GLY A 193 -18.09 -13.10 -4.71
CA GLY A 193 -18.49 -12.00 -5.60
C GLY A 193 -17.97 -10.64 -5.13
N MET A 194 -18.04 -10.37 -3.82
CA MET A 194 -17.42 -9.20 -3.21
C MET A 194 -15.90 -9.19 -3.44
N ALA A 195 -15.23 -10.33 -3.27
CA ALA A 195 -13.79 -10.46 -3.51
C ALA A 195 -13.42 -10.22 -4.99
N VAL A 196 -14.15 -10.79 -5.94
CA VAL A 196 -13.96 -10.57 -7.39
C VAL A 196 -14.18 -9.09 -7.74
N ASN A 197 -15.22 -8.47 -7.19
CA ASN A 197 -15.55 -7.09 -7.52
C ASN A 197 -14.55 -6.07 -6.95
N VAL A 198 -14.04 -6.28 -5.71
CA VAL A 198 -12.91 -5.51 -5.15
C VAL A 198 -11.68 -5.66 -6.05
N LYS A 199 -11.38 -6.89 -6.52
CA LYS A 199 -10.22 -7.16 -7.38
C LYS A 199 -10.31 -6.50 -8.76
N ARG A 200 -11.52 -6.26 -9.27
CA ARG A 200 -11.77 -5.60 -10.57
C ARG A 200 -11.91 -4.07 -10.48
N THR A 201 -12.54 -3.55 -9.43
CA THR A 201 -12.99 -2.14 -9.36
C THR A 201 -12.44 -1.36 -8.14
N GLY A 202 -11.71 -2.02 -7.25
CA GLY A 202 -11.26 -1.44 -5.98
C GLY A 202 -12.39 -1.22 -4.96
N ARG A 203 -13.63 -1.60 -5.26
CA ARG A 203 -14.81 -1.43 -4.40
C ARG A 203 -15.63 -2.73 -4.31
N PRO A 204 -16.26 -3.03 -3.17
CA PRO A 204 -17.07 -4.24 -3.00
C PRO A 204 -18.39 -4.20 -3.80
N GLY A 205 -18.94 -3.01 -4.06
CA GLY A 205 -20.18 -2.83 -4.85
C GLY A 205 -21.42 -3.44 -4.20
N ALA A 206 -22.40 -3.81 -5.02
CA ALA A 206 -23.73 -4.28 -4.56
C ALA A 206 -23.67 -5.50 -3.64
N PHE A 207 -22.69 -6.40 -3.83
CA PHE A 207 -22.46 -7.55 -2.96
C PHE A 207 -22.28 -7.17 -1.49
N ARG A 208 -21.78 -5.97 -1.17
CA ARG A 208 -21.69 -5.49 0.22
C ARG A 208 -23.08 -5.43 0.88
N GLY A 209 -24.09 -4.93 0.17
CA GLY A 209 -25.45 -4.85 0.68
C GLY A 209 -26.04 -6.24 0.92
N ILE A 210 -25.91 -7.13 -0.06
CA ILE A 210 -26.42 -8.51 0.02
C ILE A 210 -25.77 -9.27 1.19
N VAL A 211 -24.45 -9.16 1.36
CA VAL A 211 -23.72 -9.78 2.49
C VAL A 211 -24.23 -9.26 3.84
N TRP A 212 -24.54 -7.96 3.98
CA TRP A 212 -25.13 -7.43 5.21
C TRP A 212 -26.58 -7.88 5.43
N VAL A 213 -27.40 -8.00 4.38
CA VAL A 213 -28.76 -8.56 4.50
C VAL A 213 -28.71 -10.03 4.95
N MET A 214 -27.79 -10.82 4.41
CA MET A 214 -27.57 -12.21 4.86
C MET A 214 -27.03 -12.26 6.30
N CYS A 215 -26.15 -11.34 6.69
CA CYS A 215 -25.67 -11.22 8.07
C CYS A 215 -26.83 -10.93 9.07
N VAL A 216 -27.77 -10.06 8.69
CA VAL A 216 -28.99 -9.80 9.48
C VAL A 216 -29.90 -11.03 9.54
N ALA A 217 -30.11 -11.73 8.42
CA ALA A 217 -30.91 -12.95 8.39
C ALA A 217 -30.31 -14.07 9.28
N MET A 218 -29.00 -14.27 9.23
CA MET A 218 -28.28 -15.21 10.11
C MET A 218 -28.29 -14.76 11.58
N GLY A 219 -28.24 -13.45 11.83
CA GLY A 219 -28.37 -12.90 13.17
C GLY A 219 -29.77 -13.14 13.77
N TYR A 220 -30.82 -13.04 12.96
CA TYR A 220 -32.18 -13.41 13.34
C TYR A 220 -32.31 -14.91 13.67
N MET A 221 -31.70 -15.81 12.88
CA MET A 221 -31.67 -17.25 13.19
C MET A 221 -31.02 -17.55 14.54
N ALA A 222 -29.93 -16.86 14.88
CA ALA A 222 -29.25 -17.00 16.17
C ALA A 222 -30.12 -16.49 17.34
N TRP A 223 -30.81 -15.36 17.13
CA TRP A 223 -31.74 -14.77 18.10
C TRP A 223 -32.96 -15.65 18.36
N ALA A 224 -33.55 -16.24 17.33
CA ALA A 224 -34.74 -17.08 17.43
C ALA A 224 -34.50 -18.42 18.18
N MET A 225 -33.25 -18.86 18.33
CA MET A 225 -32.90 -20.15 18.94
C MET A 225 -32.39 -20.04 20.38
N SER A 226 -31.74 -18.92 20.73
CA SER A 226 -30.84 -18.86 21.89
C SER A 226 -31.37 -17.89 22.95
N THR A 227 -30.99 -18.10 24.22
CA THR A 227 -31.16 -17.05 25.23
C THR A 227 -30.33 -15.81 24.87
N VAL A 228 -30.69 -14.63 25.40
CA VAL A 228 -30.12 -13.33 24.98
C VAL A 228 -28.59 -13.34 24.95
N ASP A 229 -27.94 -13.86 26.00
CA ASP A 229 -26.47 -13.90 26.10
C ASP A 229 -25.82 -14.83 25.05
N GLU A 230 -26.41 -16.00 24.82
CA GLU A 230 -25.94 -16.98 23.83
C GLU A 230 -26.20 -16.49 22.40
N ALA A 231 -27.32 -15.79 22.16
CA ALA A 231 -27.65 -15.15 20.89
C ALA A 231 -26.63 -14.07 20.54
N ILE A 232 -26.32 -13.17 21.46
CA ILE A 232 -25.32 -12.10 21.26
C ILE A 232 -23.95 -12.73 20.93
N GLY A 233 -23.54 -13.76 21.68
CA GLY A 233 -22.29 -14.49 21.41
C GLY A 233 -22.24 -15.08 20.00
N ARG A 234 -23.30 -15.76 19.55
CA ARG A 234 -23.40 -16.34 18.21
C ARG A 234 -23.43 -15.30 17.09
N ILE A 235 -24.20 -14.22 17.26
CA ILE A 235 -24.29 -13.12 16.28
C ILE A 235 -22.92 -12.47 16.08
N MET A 236 -22.22 -12.17 17.18
CA MET A 236 -20.92 -11.52 17.15
C MET A 236 -19.83 -12.42 16.58
N LEU A 237 -19.65 -13.65 17.12
CA LEU A 237 -18.58 -14.56 16.72
C LEU A 237 -18.80 -15.24 15.36
N GLY A 238 -20.06 -15.38 14.94
CA GLY A 238 -20.44 -15.91 13.64
C GLY A 238 -20.51 -14.83 12.56
N PRO A 239 -21.71 -14.46 12.08
CA PRO A 239 -21.85 -13.68 10.86
C PRO A 239 -21.21 -12.28 10.94
N VAL A 240 -21.28 -11.58 12.08
CA VAL A 240 -20.73 -10.22 12.19
C VAL A 240 -19.20 -10.21 12.11
N LEU A 241 -18.51 -11.01 12.92
CA LEU A 241 -17.05 -11.16 12.86
C LEU A 241 -16.61 -11.63 11.47
N GLY A 242 -17.33 -12.57 10.86
CA GLY A 242 -17.04 -13.04 9.50
C GLY A 242 -17.08 -11.95 8.44
N VAL A 243 -18.13 -11.13 8.43
CA VAL A 243 -18.28 -10.02 7.49
C VAL A 243 -17.21 -8.94 7.72
N ILE A 244 -16.95 -8.58 8.98
CA ILE A 244 -15.91 -7.59 9.34
C ILE A 244 -14.53 -8.10 8.89
N MET A 245 -14.20 -9.34 9.21
CA MET A 245 -12.87 -9.88 8.94
C MET A 245 -12.64 -10.15 7.45
N LEU A 246 -13.67 -10.56 6.72
CA LEU A 246 -13.66 -10.61 5.26
C LEU A 246 -13.44 -9.21 4.65
N HIS A 247 -14.08 -8.17 5.18
CA HIS A 247 -13.90 -6.79 4.73
C HIS A 247 -12.47 -6.28 4.98
N LEU A 248 -11.91 -6.55 6.16
CA LEU A 248 -10.53 -6.22 6.51
C LEU A 248 -9.52 -6.96 5.61
N GLY A 249 -9.69 -8.27 5.41
CA GLY A 249 -8.84 -9.07 4.52
C GLY A 249 -8.82 -8.53 3.08
N LEU A 250 -9.98 -8.12 2.55
CA LEU A 250 -10.10 -7.49 1.24
C LEU A 250 -9.44 -6.10 1.17
N GLY A 251 -9.59 -5.28 2.21
CA GLY A 251 -8.94 -3.97 2.31
C GLY A 251 -7.42 -4.08 2.37
N LEU A 252 -6.90 -5.08 3.09
CA LEU A 252 -5.47 -5.40 3.15
C LEU A 252 -4.95 -5.95 1.81
N GLU A 253 -5.68 -6.85 1.13
CA GLU A 253 -5.30 -7.33 -0.20
C GLU A 253 -5.23 -6.18 -1.22
N LEU A 254 -6.19 -5.24 -1.18
CA LEU A 254 -6.20 -4.07 -2.07
C LEU A 254 -5.01 -3.13 -1.81
N ARG A 255 -4.64 -2.93 -0.53
CA ARG A 255 -3.49 -2.11 -0.14
C ARG A 255 -2.16 -2.77 -0.51
N ALA A 256 -2.02 -4.08 -0.31
CA ALA A 256 -0.84 -4.85 -0.70
C ALA A 256 -0.65 -4.88 -2.24
N ARG A 257 -1.75 -4.95 -3.03
CA ARG A 257 -1.68 -4.86 -4.49
C ARG A 257 -1.05 -3.56 -5.00
N HIS A 258 -1.18 -2.45 -4.28
CA HIS A 258 -0.56 -1.16 -4.61
C HIS A 258 0.95 -1.09 -4.29
N GLN A 259 1.50 -2.01 -3.49
CA GLN A 259 2.89 -1.99 -3.00
C GLN A 259 3.79 -3.08 -3.64
N HIS A 260 3.31 -3.70 -4.73
CA HIS A 260 3.87 -4.85 -5.47
C HIS A 260 3.35 -6.25 -5.08
N THR A 261 3.02 -7.01 -6.13
CA THR A 261 2.44 -8.35 -6.03
C THR A 261 3.52 -9.44 -6.02
N GLY A 262 3.59 -10.23 -4.96
CA GLY A 262 4.50 -11.39 -4.89
C GLY A 262 3.93 -12.61 -4.18
N THR A 263 3.44 -12.46 -2.96
CA THR A 263 3.27 -13.55 -1.99
C THR A 263 1.83 -14.01 -1.82
N ALA A 264 0.87 -13.10 -1.57
CA ALA A 264 -0.55 -13.48 -1.39
C ALA A 264 -1.12 -14.23 -2.60
N ALA A 265 -0.77 -13.82 -3.83
CA ALA A 265 -1.19 -14.50 -5.05
C ALA A 265 -0.55 -15.90 -5.23
N ARG A 266 0.64 -16.14 -4.66
CA ARG A 266 1.25 -17.49 -4.60
C ARG A 266 0.53 -18.35 -3.57
N LEU A 267 0.28 -17.81 -2.37
CA LEU A 267 -0.32 -18.57 -1.28
C LEU A 267 -1.79 -18.92 -1.55
N ALA A 268 -2.56 -18.02 -2.16
CA ALA A 268 -3.92 -18.32 -2.63
C ALA A 268 -3.92 -19.37 -3.76
N ARG A 269 -2.87 -19.42 -4.58
CA ARG A 269 -2.72 -20.44 -5.63
C ARG A 269 -2.32 -21.80 -5.06
N GLU A 270 -1.39 -21.81 -4.11
CA GLU A 270 -0.98 -22.99 -3.33
C GLU A 270 -2.17 -23.60 -2.56
N LEU A 271 -2.97 -22.77 -1.87
CA LEU A 271 -4.19 -23.21 -1.18
C LEU A 271 -5.24 -23.75 -2.16
N ARG A 272 -5.42 -23.11 -3.31
CA ARG A 272 -6.31 -23.62 -4.37
C ARG A 272 -5.84 -24.97 -4.91
N GLU A 273 -4.54 -25.12 -5.19
CA GLU A 273 -3.97 -26.35 -5.74
C GLU A 273 -4.01 -27.49 -4.70
N ARG A 274 -3.81 -27.20 -3.40
CA ARG A 274 -4.01 -28.17 -2.29
C ARG A 274 -5.47 -28.54 -2.02
N CYS A 275 -6.40 -27.61 -2.24
CA CYS A 275 -7.83 -27.89 -2.11
C CYS A 275 -8.30 -28.77 -3.28
N LEU A 276 -7.89 -28.45 -4.51
CA LEU A 276 -8.19 -29.26 -5.70
C LEU A 276 -7.58 -30.65 -5.67
N SER A 277 -6.36 -30.82 -5.13
CA SER A 277 -5.76 -32.15 -4.97
C SER A 277 -6.48 -32.99 -3.92
N ARG A 278 -6.92 -32.39 -2.79
CA ARG A 278 -7.77 -33.08 -1.79
C ARG A 278 -9.18 -33.39 -2.27
N LEU A 279 -9.71 -32.62 -3.21
CA LEU A 279 -11.01 -32.86 -3.85
C LEU A 279 -10.94 -33.87 -5.01
N GLY A 280 -9.80 -34.54 -5.22
CA GLY A 280 -9.64 -35.58 -6.26
C GLY A 280 -9.67 -35.06 -7.71
N LEU A 281 -9.72 -33.75 -7.92
CA LEU A 281 -9.80 -33.09 -9.23
C LEU A 281 -8.44 -32.55 -9.71
N GLY A 282 -7.37 -32.82 -8.96
CA GLY A 282 -6.01 -32.36 -9.24
C GLY A 282 -5.12 -33.44 -9.85
N ASP A 283 -5.45 -33.92 -11.06
CA ASP A 283 -4.50 -34.74 -11.83
C ASP A 283 -3.55 -33.85 -12.64
N ASP A 284 -2.33 -33.69 -12.14
CA ASP A 284 -1.13 -33.43 -12.95
C ASP A 284 0.08 -33.87 -12.12
N ARG A 285 0.77 -34.94 -12.56
CA ARG A 285 2.02 -35.48 -11.96
C ARG A 285 3.23 -34.52 -12.09
N ARG A 286 3.01 -33.22 -11.96
CA ARG A 286 4.01 -32.15 -12.05
C ARG A 286 3.96 -31.28 -10.81
N ASP A 287 4.87 -31.57 -9.89
CA ASP A 287 5.09 -30.82 -8.66
C ASP A 287 5.15 -29.30 -8.93
N ALA A 288 4.44 -28.53 -8.11
CA ALA A 288 4.35 -27.08 -8.22
C ALA A 288 5.74 -26.42 -8.10
N ALA A 289 6.65 -27.02 -7.31
CA ALA A 289 8.05 -26.61 -7.23
C ALA A 289 8.75 -26.70 -8.60
N GLN A 290 8.49 -27.75 -9.38
CA GLN A 290 9.09 -27.96 -10.70
C GLN A 290 8.59 -26.91 -11.71
N ARG A 291 7.29 -26.55 -11.70
CA ARG A 291 6.73 -25.45 -12.50
C ARG A 291 7.31 -24.07 -12.12
N ILE A 292 7.77 -23.91 -10.88
CA ILE A 292 8.47 -22.68 -10.44
C ILE A 292 9.89 -22.67 -11.00
N ARG A 293 10.67 -23.75 -10.82
CA ARG A 293 12.04 -23.88 -11.38
C ARG A 293 12.07 -23.65 -12.89
N ASP A 294 11.15 -24.27 -13.65
CA ASP A 294 10.98 -24.08 -15.10
C ASP A 294 10.78 -22.59 -15.48
N ARG A 295 10.00 -21.82 -14.71
CA ARG A 295 9.79 -20.38 -14.95
C ARG A 295 11.04 -19.55 -14.64
N HIS A 296 11.79 -19.92 -13.61
CA HIS A 296 13.07 -19.27 -13.31
C HIS A 296 14.13 -19.59 -14.37
N ALA A 297 14.18 -20.83 -14.87
CA ALA A 297 15.05 -21.23 -15.99
C ALA A 297 14.74 -20.44 -17.26
N ARG A 298 13.46 -20.35 -17.68
CA ARG A 298 13.06 -19.52 -18.84
C ARG A 298 13.45 -18.05 -18.67
N ARG A 299 13.33 -17.51 -17.44
CA ARG A 299 13.74 -16.13 -17.13
C ARG A 299 15.26 -15.95 -17.18
N ALA A 300 16.04 -16.94 -16.71
CA ALA A 300 17.49 -16.92 -16.82
C ALA A 300 17.93 -16.92 -18.30
N ALA A 301 17.41 -17.84 -19.12
CA ALA A 301 17.72 -17.88 -20.55
C ALA A 301 17.39 -16.57 -21.30
N ALA A 302 16.28 -15.92 -20.97
CA ALA A 302 15.92 -14.61 -21.52
C ALA A 302 16.84 -13.45 -21.05
N LEU A 303 17.44 -13.57 -19.85
CA LEU A 303 18.40 -12.60 -19.32
C LEU A 303 19.79 -12.74 -19.94
N THR A 304 20.14 -13.91 -20.48
CA THR A 304 21.40 -14.18 -21.19
C THR A 304 21.48 -13.53 -22.58
N ARG A 305 20.35 -13.09 -23.16
CA ARG A 305 20.33 -12.36 -24.45
C ARG A 305 20.96 -10.95 -24.30
N PRO A 306 21.92 -10.54 -25.15
CA PRO A 306 22.53 -9.19 -25.09
C PRO A 306 21.54 -8.10 -25.51
N PRO A 307 21.35 -7.03 -24.68
CA PRO A 307 21.54 -5.67 -25.22
C PRO A 307 21.95 -4.57 -24.18
N ARG A 308 22.66 -3.55 -24.69
CA ARG A 308 22.81 -2.12 -24.25
C ARG A 308 23.04 -1.71 -22.78
N SER A 309 22.78 -2.50 -21.73
CA SER A 309 23.07 -2.10 -20.33
C SER A 309 23.47 -3.30 -19.45
N PRO A 310 24.73 -3.36 -18.97
CA PRO A 310 25.26 -4.55 -18.28
C PRO A 310 24.94 -4.62 -16.77
N TRP A 311 24.94 -3.47 -16.09
CA TRP A 311 25.24 -3.43 -14.65
C TRP A 311 24.15 -4.03 -13.74
N SER A 312 22.87 -3.94 -14.13
CA SER A 312 21.77 -4.50 -13.32
C SER A 312 21.33 -5.93 -13.72
N ARG A 313 21.86 -6.48 -14.82
CA ARG A 313 21.44 -7.81 -15.32
C ARG A 313 22.21 -8.98 -14.72
N ALA A 314 23.52 -8.85 -14.49
CA ALA A 314 24.35 -9.95 -13.97
C ALA A 314 23.79 -10.51 -12.65
N ALA A 315 23.60 -9.65 -11.65
CA ALA A 315 23.01 -10.03 -10.36
C ALA A 315 21.56 -10.52 -10.45
N ARG A 316 20.83 -10.27 -11.56
CA ARG A 316 19.46 -10.80 -11.78
C ARG A 316 19.48 -12.16 -12.48
N LEU A 317 20.46 -12.39 -13.35
CA LEU A 317 20.72 -13.68 -13.99
C LEU A 317 21.20 -14.69 -12.95
N GLU A 318 22.17 -14.32 -12.13
CA GLU A 318 22.69 -15.12 -11.01
C GLU A 318 21.56 -15.57 -10.07
N ARG A 319 20.76 -14.63 -9.55
CA ARG A 319 19.57 -14.93 -8.72
C ARG A 319 18.54 -15.81 -9.44
N ALA A 320 18.40 -15.71 -10.76
CA ALA A 320 17.48 -16.56 -11.53
C ALA A 320 18.02 -17.99 -11.73
N LEU A 321 19.34 -18.16 -11.90
CA LEU A 321 20.00 -19.45 -12.01
C LEU A 321 19.99 -20.21 -10.67
N LEU A 322 20.33 -19.51 -9.57
CA LEU A 322 20.25 -20.05 -8.21
C LEU A 322 18.80 -20.47 -7.86
N ALA A 323 17.81 -19.62 -8.13
CA ALA A 323 16.40 -19.94 -7.89
C ALA A 323 15.84 -21.07 -8.77
N ALA A 324 16.48 -21.37 -9.91
CA ALA A 324 16.14 -22.51 -10.75
C ALA A 324 16.80 -23.82 -10.31
N GLY A 325 17.83 -23.78 -9.43
CA GLY A 325 18.51 -24.97 -8.90
C GLY A 325 19.42 -25.68 -9.92
N VAL A 326 19.87 -24.97 -10.95
CA VAL A 326 20.52 -25.53 -12.16
C VAL A 326 21.84 -26.26 -11.87
N SER A 327 22.52 -25.91 -10.77
CA SER A 327 23.74 -26.59 -10.32
C SER A 327 23.50 -28.01 -9.80
N ASN A 328 22.27 -28.32 -9.37
CA ASN A 328 21.96 -29.54 -8.60
C ASN A 328 20.99 -30.48 -9.36
N ASP A 329 20.53 -30.09 -10.54
CA ASP A 329 19.52 -30.81 -11.34
C ASP A 329 19.90 -30.79 -12.82
N GLU A 330 20.46 -31.92 -13.30
CA GLU A 330 20.92 -32.09 -14.68
C GLU A 330 19.77 -31.96 -15.69
N GLN A 331 18.56 -32.41 -15.35
CA GLN A 331 17.41 -32.29 -16.23
C GLN A 331 16.98 -30.83 -16.38
N MET A 332 17.02 -30.05 -15.29
CA MET A 332 16.76 -28.61 -15.31
C MET A 332 17.84 -27.86 -16.12
N ARG A 333 19.11 -28.29 -16.02
CA ARG A 333 20.22 -27.77 -16.84
C ARG A 333 19.99 -28.03 -18.34
N GLY A 334 19.63 -29.25 -18.72
CA GLY A 334 19.27 -29.61 -20.10
C GLY A 334 18.12 -28.76 -20.64
N ARG A 335 17.03 -28.58 -19.87
CA ARG A 335 15.90 -27.72 -20.27
C ARG A 335 16.29 -26.25 -20.44
N LEU A 336 17.13 -25.72 -19.54
CA LEU A 336 17.64 -24.35 -19.63
C LEU A 336 18.45 -24.15 -20.91
N LEU A 337 19.37 -25.07 -21.21
CA LEU A 337 20.22 -25.01 -22.40
C LEU A 337 19.40 -25.14 -23.69
N ALA A 338 18.41 -26.04 -23.73
CA ALA A 338 17.49 -26.14 -24.85
C ALA A 338 16.70 -24.84 -25.08
N HIS A 339 16.17 -24.21 -24.01
CA HIS A 339 15.51 -22.90 -24.12
C HIS A 339 16.46 -21.79 -24.57
N LEU A 340 17.71 -21.82 -24.11
CA LEU A 340 18.73 -20.85 -24.52
C LEU A 340 19.12 -21.03 -25.99
N ALA A 341 19.23 -22.26 -26.49
CA ALA A 341 19.43 -22.56 -27.90
C ALA A 341 18.27 -22.01 -28.74
N VAL A 342 17.02 -22.33 -28.39
CA VAL A 342 15.83 -21.76 -29.06
C VAL A 342 15.86 -20.24 -29.07
N LEU A 343 16.23 -19.58 -27.96
CA LEU A 343 16.30 -18.11 -27.88
C LEU A 343 17.46 -17.49 -28.69
N ARG A 344 18.54 -18.22 -28.96
CA ARG A 344 19.64 -17.76 -29.83
C ARG A 344 19.31 -17.97 -31.31
N HIS A 345 18.78 -19.14 -31.67
CA HIS A 345 18.45 -19.53 -33.04
C HIS A 345 17.05 -19.10 -33.50
N ALA A 346 16.24 -18.44 -32.65
CA ALA A 346 14.93 -17.90 -33.01
C ALA A 346 14.96 -16.91 -34.19
N GLY A 347 16.09 -16.22 -34.43
CA GLY A 347 16.26 -15.37 -35.60
C GLY A 347 16.41 -16.16 -36.90
N GLU A 348 17.08 -17.31 -36.85
CA GLU A 348 17.25 -18.21 -38.01
C GLU A 348 15.91 -18.82 -38.42
N LEU A 349 15.02 -19.09 -37.45
CA LEU A 349 13.66 -19.56 -37.69
C LEU A 349 12.82 -18.61 -38.56
N ALA A 350 13.10 -17.29 -38.51
CA ALA A 350 12.44 -16.30 -39.35
C ALA A 350 13.01 -16.23 -40.78
N SER A 351 14.19 -16.80 -41.01
CA SER A 351 14.81 -16.94 -42.34
C SER A 351 14.58 -18.30 -43.00
N VAL A 352 13.97 -19.27 -42.30
CA VAL A 352 13.55 -20.53 -42.93
C VAL A 352 12.38 -20.23 -43.89
N PRO A 353 12.51 -20.52 -45.20
CA PRO A 353 11.40 -20.37 -46.12
C PRO A 353 10.28 -21.33 -45.72
N SER A 354 9.13 -20.79 -45.31
CA SER A 354 7.96 -21.57 -44.95
C SER A 354 7.03 -21.66 -46.15
N GLU A 355 6.76 -22.88 -46.61
CA GLU A 355 5.75 -23.11 -47.64
C GLU A 355 4.38 -22.66 -47.14
N SER A 356 3.67 -21.89 -47.95
CA SER A 356 2.31 -21.44 -47.62
C SER A 356 1.39 -22.65 -47.47
N PRO A 357 0.71 -22.85 -46.33
CA PRO A 357 -0.20 -23.98 -46.14
C PRO A 357 -1.42 -23.93 -47.09
N TRP A 358 -1.64 -22.80 -47.76
CA TRP A 358 -2.73 -22.56 -48.71
C TRP A 358 -2.43 -23.01 -50.15
N ASN A 359 -1.17 -23.35 -50.49
CA ASN A 359 -0.81 -23.83 -51.83
C ASN A 359 -1.02 -25.35 -52.04
N ARG A 360 -1.53 -26.08 -51.04
CA ARG A 360 -1.67 -27.55 -51.08
C ARG A 360 -3.01 -28.05 -51.64
N SER A 361 -3.72 -27.24 -52.44
CA SER A 361 -5.10 -27.49 -52.88
C SER A 361 -5.30 -27.63 -54.40
N GLN A 362 -4.22 -27.92 -55.16
CA GLN A 362 -4.29 -28.20 -56.61
C GLN A 362 -3.44 -29.42 -57.02
N GLN A 363 -3.73 -30.58 -56.43
CA GLN A 363 -3.39 -31.90 -56.96
C GLN A 363 -4.59 -32.83 -56.79
#